data_AF-A0A8E1C086-F1
#
_entry.id   AF-A0A8E1C086-F1
#
_cell.length_a   1.000
_cell.length_b   1.000
_cell.length_c   1.000
_cell.angle_alpha   90.00
_cell.angle_beta   90.00
_cell.angle_gamma   90.00
#
_symmetry.space_group_name_H-M   'P 1'
#
loop_
_entity.id
_entity.type
_entity.pdbx_description
1 polymer ?
#
loop_
_entity_poly.entity_id
_entity_poly.type
_entity_poly.pdbx_seq_one_letter_code
_entity_poly.pdbx_strand_id
1 'polypeptide(L)'
;MDEPVNSLHKKLYEVRQEEENSKKLRLLAKDWGLILQVNQGYEYCHAFTPIVLEFANKYKFQLLLVSNDGKNFEHIKTTRDTGLLSRLNPTNLVPVLYLVDSSGKQIYPVARGIINEDKIAENILLIVQYYNGLKVNDYDQ
;
A
#
# COMPACT_ATOMS: atom_id res chain seq x y z
N MET A 1 -16.05 20.94 35.70
CA MET A 1 -15.64 19.54 35.43
C MET A 1 -16.59 19.05 34.35
N ASP A 2 -16.28 19.26 33.07
CA ASP A 2 -17.15 18.83 31.96
C ASP A 2 -16.33 18.57 30.69
N GLU A 3 -15.67 17.41 30.59
CA GLU A 3 -15.12 16.90 29.32
C GLU A 3 -15.22 15.36 29.07
N PRO A 4 -16.20 14.59 29.61
CA PRO A 4 -16.35 13.18 29.22
C PRO A 4 -17.12 12.96 27.90
N VAL A 5 -18.04 13.86 27.51
CA VAL A 5 -18.92 13.65 26.33
C VAL A 5 -18.17 13.85 25.00
N ASN A 6 -17.30 14.86 24.94
CA ASN A 6 -16.56 15.19 23.72
C ASN A 6 -15.56 14.09 23.32
N SER A 7 -14.88 13.49 24.30
CA SER A 7 -13.91 12.43 24.07
C SER A 7 -14.55 11.10 23.65
N LEU A 8 -15.71 10.76 24.20
CA LEU A 8 -16.45 9.55 23.79
C LEU A 8 -17.00 9.66 22.36
N HIS A 9 -17.57 10.82 22.01
CA HIS A 9 -18.09 11.05 20.66
C HIS A 9 -16.97 10.99 19.60
N LYS A 10 -15.81 11.58 19.91
CA LYS A 10 -14.62 11.50 19.04
C LYS A 10 -14.16 10.05 18.84
N LYS A 11 -14.08 9.27 19.93
CA LYS A 11 -13.65 7.87 19.85
C LYS A 11 -14.63 7.00 19.03
N LEU A 12 -15.94 7.20 19.20
CA LEU A 12 -16.95 6.51 18.40
C LEU A 12 -16.88 6.88 16.92
N TYR A 13 -16.57 8.13 16.60
CA TYR A 13 -16.35 8.58 15.23
C TYR A 13 -15.10 7.92 14.63
N GLU A 14 -13.97 7.92 15.33
CA GLU A 14 -12.72 7.28 14.89
C GLU A 14 -12.92 5.78 14.59
N VAL A 15 -13.60 5.05 15.48
CA VAL A 15 -13.92 3.63 15.28
C VAL A 15 -14.75 3.41 14.01
N ARG A 16 -15.79 4.24 13.79
CA ARG A 16 -16.62 4.15 12.58
C ARG A 16 -15.81 4.42 11.31
N GLN A 17 -14.96 5.44 11.31
CA GLN A 17 -14.10 5.74 10.17
C GLN A 17 -13.12 4.60 9.88
N GLU A 18 -12.57 3.98 10.93
CA GLU A 18 -11.68 2.83 10.78
C GLU A 18 -12.41 1.61 10.18
N GLU A 19 -13.63 1.32 10.62
CA GLU A 19 -14.47 0.27 10.04
C GLU A 19 -14.81 0.53 8.57
N GLU A 20 -15.17 1.77 8.23
CA GLU A 20 -15.45 2.17 6.84
C GLU A 20 -14.22 2.04 5.94
N ASN A 21 -13.06 2.53 6.40
CA ASN A 21 -11.81 2.43 5.68
C ASN A 21 -11.39 0.97 5.50
N SER A 22 -11.57 0.14 6.53
CA SER A 22 -11.32 -1.30 6.47
C SER A 22 -12.18 -1.99 5.41
N LYS A 23 -13.47 -1.65 5.32
CA LYS A 23 -14.37 -2.16 4.27
C LYS A 23 -13.92 -1.71 2.88
N LYS A 24 -13.57 -0.43 2.70
CA LYS A 24 -13.08 0.11 1.42
C LYS A 24 -11.81 -0.60 0.96
N LEU A 25 -10.84 -0.79 1.85
CA LEU A 25 -9.59 -1.48 1.55
C LEU A 25 -9.82 -2.94 1.13
N ARG A 26 -10.70 -3.68 1.84
CA ARG A 26 -11.05 -5.06 1.47
C ARG A 26 -11.78 -5.16 0.13
N LEU A 27 -12.58 -4.16 -0.22
CA LEU A 27 -13.21 -4.09 -1.54
C LEU A 27 -12.16 -3.80 -2.62
N LEU A 28 -11.25 -2.87 -2.38
CA LEU A 28 -10.16 -2.54 -3.30
C LEU A 28 -9.25 -3.75 -3.57
N ALA A 29 -8.95 -4.54 -2.55
CA ALA A 29 -8.12 -5.73 -2.66
C ALA A 29 -8.65 -6.81 -3.64
N LYS A 30 -9.90 -6.69 -4.11
CA LYS A 30 -10.44 -7.56 -5.17
C LYS A 30 -9.87 -7.24 -6.55
N ASP A 31 -9.62 -5.96 -6.82
CA ASP A 31 -9.20 -5.45 -8.13
C ASP A 31 -7.81 -4.82 -8.12
N TRP A 32 -7.19 -4.71 -6.93
CA TRP A 32 -5.87 -4.14 -6.72
C TRP A 32 -4.99 -5.06 -5.89
N GLY A 33 -3.70 -5.09 -6.23
CA GLY A 33 -2.64 -5.78 -5.51
C GLY A 33 -1.56 -4.82 -5.02
N LEU A 34 -0.61 -5.37 -4.28
CA LEU A 34 0.56 -4.67 -3.76
C LEU A 34 1.83 -5.27 -4.35
N ILE A 35 2.78 -4.41 -4.69
CA ILE A 35 4.14 -4.81 -5.05
C ILE A 35 5.10 -4.17 -4.05
N LEU A 36 5.92 -4.97 -3.37
CA LEU A 36 6.97 -4.48 -2.50
C LEU A 36 8.33 -4.71 -3.14
N GLN A 37 8.99 -3.62 -3.55
CA GLN A 37 10.36 -3.66 -4.05
C GLN A 37 11.34 -3.73 -2.88
N VAL A 38 12.15 -4.79 -2.84
CA VAL A 38 13.06 -5.13 -1.74
C VAL A 38 14.46 -5.47 -2.24
N ASN A 39 15.42 -5.42 -1.33
CA ASN A 39 16.75 -5.96 -1.52
C ASN A 39 17.24 -6.59 -0.21
N GLN A 40 17.77 -7.82 -0.29
CA GLN A 40 18.22 -8.61 0.86
C GLN A 40 19.30 -7.92 1.70
N GLY A 41 20.10 -7.02 1.12
CA GLY A 41 21.22 -6.39 1.84
C GLY A 41 20.83 -5.18 2.72
N TYR A 42 19.54 -4.83 2.82
CA TYR A 42 19.12 -3.54 3.37
C TYR A 42 18.21 -3.71 4.61
N GLU A 43 18.66 -3.20 5.75
CA GLU A 43 17.93 -3.26 7.04
C GLU A 43 16.52 -2.65 6.96
N TYR A 44 16.35 -1.57 6.20
CA TYR A 44 15.04 -0.95 5.99
C TYR A 44 14.05 -1.90 5.30
N CYS A 45 14.52 -2.77 4.41
CA CYS A 45 13.66 -3.80 3.80
C CYS A 45 13.24 -4.84 4.84
N HIS A 46 14.14 -5.26 5.74
CA HIS A 46 13.82 -6.21 6.81
C HIS A 46 12.80 -5.65 7.79
N ALA A 47 12.90 -4.36 8.12
CA ALA A 47 11.94 -3.71 9.01
C ALA A 47 10.56 -3.49 8.36
N PHE A 48 10.49 -3.17 7.07
CA PHE A 48 9.22 -2.83 6.42
C PHE A 48 8.42 -4.04 5.93
N THR A 49 9.11 -5.10 5.47
CA THR A 49 8.47 -6.30 4.94
C THR A 49 7.40 -6.92 5.87
N PRO A 50 7.63 -7.12 7.19
CA PRO A 50 6.60 -7.67 8.07
C PRO A 50 5.37 -6.75 8.18
N ILE A 51 5.55 -5.42 8.23
CA ILE A 51 4.44 -4.46 8.28
C ILE A 51 3.55 -4.59 7.04
N VAL A 52 4.18 -4.69 5.86
CA VAL A 52 3.44 -4.83 4.59
C VAL A 52 2.76 -6.20 4.50
N LEU A 53 3.38 -7.27 4.99
CA LEU A 53 2.76 -8.60 5.06
C LEU A 53 1.52 -8.60 5.95
N GLU A 54 1.62 -8.01 7.15
CA GLU A 54 0.49 -7.88 8.08
C GLU A 54 -0.65 -7.09 7.44
N PHE A 55 -0.33 -5.94 6.84
CA PHE A 55 -1.31 -5.11 6.13
C PHE A 55 -2.01 -5.89 5.00
N ALA A 56 -1.23 -6.55 4.14
CA ALA A 56 -1.76 -7.31 3.01
C ALA A 56 -2.68 -8.44 3.49
N ASN A 57 -2.27 -9.16 4.54
CA ASN A 57 -3.06 -10.23 5.13
C ASN A 57 -4.34 -9.74 5.82
N LYS A 58 -4.27 -8.59 6.51
CA LYS A 58 -5.39 -7.95 7.21
C LYS A 58 -6.50 -7.55 6.24
N TYR A 59 -6.13 -6.92 5.12
CA TYR A 59 -7.09 -6.38 4.14
C TYR A 59 -7.28 -7.25 2.89
N LYS A 60 -6.57 -8.39 2.80
CA LYS A 60 -6.65 -9.40 1.72
C LYS A 60 -6.10 -8.94 0.37
N PHE A 61 -5.14 -8.02 0.37
CA PHE A 61 -4.38 -7.71 -0.84
C PHE A 61 -3.48 -8.87 -1.24
N GLN A 62 -3.40 -9.15 -2.55
CA GLN A 62 -2.31 -9.94 -3.08
C GLN A 62 -1.02 -9.14 -2.98
N LEU A 63 0.05 -9.75 -2.46
CA LEU A 63 1.34 -9.10 -2.30
C LEU A 63 2.41 -9.84 -3.11
N LEU A 64 3.10 -9.10 -3.97
CA LEU A 64 4.26 -9.58 -4.72
C LEU A 64 5.53 -8.89 -4.20
N LEU A 65 6.51 -9.67 -3.75
CA LEU A 65 7.84 -9.14 -3.47
C LEU A 65 8.67 -9.17 -4.75
N VAL A 66 9.28 -8.04 -5.07
CA VAL A 66 10.12 -7.88 -6.26
C VAL A 66 11.52 -7.46 -5.84
N SER A 67 12.54 -8.12 -6.38
CA SER A 67 13.94 -7.73 -6.20
C SER A 67 14.60 -7.46 -7.56
N ASN A 68 15.54 -6.52 -7.58
CA ASN A 68 16.24 -6.16 -8.82
C ASN A 68 17.18 -7.27 -9.29
N ASP A 69 17.78 -8.01 -8.34
CA ASP A 69 18.72 -9.10 -8.63
C ASP A 69 18.03 -10.47 -8.76
N GLY A 70 16.74 -10.56 -8.44
CA GLY A 70 15.96 -11.80 -8.46
C GLY A 70 16.28 -12.76 -7.32
N LYS A 71 17.07 -12.34 -6.32
CA LYS A 71 17.32 -13.15 -5.13
C LYS A 71 16.11 -13.11 -4.21
N ASN A 72 15.83 -14.24 -3.57
CA ASN A 72 14.82 -14.34 -2.51
C ASN A 72 15.14 -13.35 -1.40
N PHE A 73 14.07 -12.86 -0.76
CA PHE A 73 14.16 -11.99 0.39
C PHE A 73 13.87 -12.84 1.64
N GLU A 74 14.90 -13.12 2.42
CA GLU A 74 14.88 -14.10 3.50
C GLU A 74 14.36 -15.47 3.00
N HIS A 75 13.26 -15.95 3.58
CA HIS A 75 12.58 -17.19 3.22
C HIS A 75 11.43 -16.94 2.22
N ILE A 76 11.21 -15.70 1.79
CA ILE A 76 10.14 -15.30 0.87
C ILE A 76 10.68 -15.27 -0.56
N LYS A 77 9.99 -15.99 -1.45
CA LYS A 77 10.32 -15.98 -2.88
C LYS A 77 10.01 -14.59 -3.46
N THR A 78 10.99 -14.04 -4.17
CA THR A 78 10.81 -12.79 -4.90
C THR A 78 10.65 -13.07 -6.39
N THR A 79 10.09 -12.10 -7.10
CA THR A 79 10.15 -12.03 -8.56
C THR A 79 11.24 -11.05 -8.98
N ARG A 80 11.97 -11.37 -10.04
CA ARG A 80 12.97 -10.46 -10.60
C ARG A 80 12.27 -9.32 -11.33
N ASP A 81 12.66 -8.08 -11.06
CA ASP A 81 12.20 -6.94 -11.86
C ASP A 81 12.61 -7.08 -13.32
N THR A 82 11.66 -6.91 -14.25
CA THR A 82 11.89 -6.95 -15.70
C THR A 82 12.19 -5.58 -16.29
N GLY A 83 12.36 -4.56 -15.43
CA GLY A 83 12.74 -3.19 -15.77
C GLY A 83 11.63 -2.17 -15.54
N LEU A 84 10.41 -2.62 -15.19
CA LEU A 84 9.29 -1.73 -14.89
C LEU A 84 9.55 -0.93 -13.62
N LEU A 85 9.91 -1.61 -12.52
CA LEU A 85 10.15 -0.92 -11.25
C LEU A 85 11.43 -0.09 -11.30
N SER A 86 12.45 -0.55 -12.02
CA SER A 86 13.68 0.20 -12.27
C SER A 86 13.43 1.53 -12.99
N ARG A 87 12.42 1.61 -13.86
CA ARG A 87 11.99 2.88 -14.48
C ARG A 87 11.21 3.78 -13.53
N LEU A 88 10.37 3.18 -12.67
CA LEU A 88 9.58 3.92 -11.66
C LEU A 88 10.43 4.40 -10.46
N ASN A 89 11.56 3.74 -10.22
CA ASN A 89 12.50 4.01 -9.14
C ASN A 89 13.95 4.01 -9.65
N PRO A 90 14.32 5.01 -10.49
CA PRO A 90 15.64 5.06 -11.13
C PRO A 90 16.79 5.22 -10.13
N THR A 91 16.49 5.75 -8.94
CA THR A 91 17.46 5.89 -7.83
C THR A 91 17.70 4.59 -7.07
N ASN A 92 16.95 3.52 -7.37
CA ASN A 92 17.02 2.23 -6.67
C ASN A 92 16.90 2.35 -5.14
N LEU A 93 16.11 3.32 -4.67
CA LEU A 93 15.85 3.47 -3.25
C LEU A 93 14.89 2.37 -2.81
N VAL A 94 15.26 1.58 -1.81
CA VAL A 94 14.44 0.48 -1.30
C VAL A 94 14.29 0.59 0.22
N PRO A 95 13.15 0.18 0.80
CA PRO A 95 12.00 -0.44 0.14
C PRO A 95 11.02 0.57 -0.50
N VAL A 96 10.27 0.12 -1.51
CA VAL A 96 9.15 0.89 -2.09
C VAL A 96 7.92 0.00 -2.19
N LEU A 97 6.80 0.48 -1.66
CA LEU A 97 5.50 -0.17 -1.80
C LEU A 97 4.72 0.50 -2.92
N TYR A 98 4.20 -0.30 -3.84
CA TYR A 98 3.32 0.14 -4.91
C TYR A 98 1.94 -0.49 -4.78
N LEU A 99 0.93 0.26 -5.20
CA LEU A 99 -0.43 -0.19 -5.44
C LEU A 99 -0.59 -0.42 -6.94
N VAL A 100 -1.05 -1.59 -7.35
CA VAL A 100 -1.18 -1.98 -8.76
C VAL A 100 -2.59 -2.49 -9.05
N ASP A 101 -3.18 -2.09 -10.17
CA ASP A 101 -4.48 -2.62 -10.58
C ASP A 101 -4.35 -4.04 -11.15
N SER A 102 -5.45 -4.78 -11.20
CA SER A 102 -5.49 -6.15 -11.71
C SER A 102 -5.03 -6.28 -13.17
N SER A 103 -5.09 -5.20 -13.94
CA SER A 103 -4.59 -5.15 -15.32
C SER A 103 -3.07 -4.94 -15.42
N GLY A 104 -2.42 -4.52 -14.34
CA GLY A 104 -1.01 -4.15 -14.29
C GLY A 104 -0.67 -2.83 -15.01
N LYS A 105 -1.67 -2.07 -15.46
CA LYS A 105 -1.49 -0.82 -16.20
C LYS A 105 -1.36 0.39 -15.28
N GLN A 106 -2.04 0.36 -14.14
CA GLN A 106 -2.01 1.46 -13.17
C GLN A 106 -1.14 1.03 -12.00
N ILE A 107 -0.03 1.73 -11.80
CA ILE A 107 0.93 1.45 -10.72
C ILE A 107 1.27 2.76 -10.04
N TYR A 108 1.02 2.83 -8.74
CA TYR A 108 1.21 4.04 -7.96
C TYR A 108 2.09 3.78 -6.73
N PRO A 109 3.07 4.64 -6.44
CA PRO A 109 3.87 4.51 -5.23
C PRO A 109 3.02 4.87 -4.00
N VAL A 110 2.87 3.91 -3.08
CA VAL A 110 2.22 4.09 -1.79
C VAL A 110 3.21 4.61 -0.75
N ALA A 111 4.43 4.07 -0.76
CA ALA A 111 5.46 4.45 0.20
C ALA A 111 6.85 4.30 -0.40
N ARG A 112 7.75 5.23 -0.08
CA ARG A 112 9.20 5.10 -0.31
C ARG A 112 9.88 5.15 1.05
N GLY A 113 10.33 4.00 1.54
CA GLY A 113 10.79 3.82 2.91
C GLY A 113 9.71 3.27 3.84
N ILE A 114 10.04 3.22 5.14
CA ILE A 114 9.22 2.59 6.18
C ILE A 114 8.10 3.53 6.62
N ILE A 115 6.87 3.01 6.64
CA ILE A 115 5.70 3.63 7.26
C ILE A 115 4.88 2.57 8.00
N ASN A 116 3.96 2.98 8.87
CA ASN A 116 3.05 2.05 9.58
C ASN A 116 1.81 1.70 8.73
N GLU A 117 1.03 0.72 9.19
CA GLU A 117 -0.19 0.25 8.51
C GLU A 117 -1.21 1.38 8.26
N ASP A 118 -1.41 2.26 9.25
CA ASP A 118 -2.38 3.36 9.14
C ASP A 118 -2.00 4.30 8.00
N LYS A 119 -0.71 4.61 7.85
CA LYS A 119 -0.24 5.46 6.76
C LYS A 119 -0.31 4.75 5.40
N ILE A 120 -0.10 3.43 5.35
CA ILE A 120 -0.33 2.63 4.13
C ILE A 120 -1.80 2.75 3.72
N ALA A 121 -2.74 2.53 4.66
CA ALA A 121 -4.17 2.65 4.42
C ALA A 121 -4.55 4.04 3.89
N GLU A 122 -4.11 5.09 4.58
CA GLU A 122 -4.36 6.49 4.21
C GLU A 122 -3.87 6.77 2.79
N ASN A 123 -2.62 6.43 2.47
CA ASN A 123 -2.02 6.68 1.16
C ASN A 123 -2.77 5.93 0.04
N ILE A 124 -3.15 4.66 0.26
CA ILE A 124 -3.93 3.88 -0.72
C ILE A 124 -5.28 4.54 -0.99
N LEU A 125 -6.01 4.96 0.05
CA LEU A 125 -7.32 5.58 -0.10
C LEU A 125 -7.21 6.93 -0.83
N LEU A 126 -6.19 7.73 -0.54
CA LEU A 126 -5.93 8.99 -1.23
C LEU A 126 -5.61 8.79 -2.72
N ILE A 127 -4.75 7.80 -3.04
CA ILE A 127 -4.43 7.42 -4.42
C ILE A 127 -5.73 7.08 -5.17
N VAL A 128 -6.52 6.15 -4.64
CA VAL A 128 -7.75 5.70 -5.29
C VAL A 128 -8.76 6.84 -5.45
N GLN A 129 -8.92 7.69 -4.43
CA GLN A 129 -9.80 8.84 -4.49
C GLN A 129 -9.40 9.80 -5.61
N TYR A 130 -8.11 10.11 -5.72
CA TYR A 130 -7.58 11.00 -6.75
C TYR A 130 -7.85 10.46 -8.16
N TYR A 131 -7.55 9.19 -8.41
CA TYR A 131 -7.70 8.60 -9.75
C TYR A 131 -9.15 8.27 -10.13
N ASN A 132 -10.00 7.89 -9.16
CA ASN A 132 -11.43 7.75 -9.42
C ASN A 132 -12.07 9.11 -9.71
N GLY A 133 -11.60 10.18 -9.06
CA GLY A 133 -12.04 11.55 -9.37
C GLY A 133 -11.70 11.97 -10.79
N LEU A 134 -10.52 11.60 -11.30
CA LEU A 134 -10.12 11.83 -12.69
C LEU A 134 -11.01 11.06 -13.67
N LYS A 135 -11.29 9.78 -13.40
CA LYS A 135 -12.17 8.96 -14.27
C LYS A 135 -13.60 9.49 -14.38
N VAL A 136 -14.14 10.12 -13.34
CA VAL A 136 -15.49 10.70 -13.40
C VAL A 136 -15.53 11.96 -14.27
N ASN A 137 -14.47 12.78 -14.22
CA ASN A 137 -14.40 14.01 -15.03
C ASN A 137 -14.12 13.74 -16.53
N ASP A 138 -13.52 12.60 -16.88
CA ASP A 138 -13.24 12.22 -18.27
C ASP A 138 -14.47 11.69 -19.04
N TYR A 139 -15.64 11.57 -18.40
CA TYR A 139 -16.92 11.24 -19.08
C TYR A 139 -17.81 12.46 -19.36
N ASP A 140 -17.39 13.67 -18.98
CA ASP A 140 -18.13 14.92 -19.20
C ASP A 140 -17.53 15.79 -20.34
N GLN A 141 -16.89 15.18 -21.34
CA GLN A 141 -16.50 15.83 -22.61
C GLN A 141 -17.10 15.14 -23.84
#